data_AF-A0A7X0E1Q4-F1
#
_entry.id   AF-A0A7X0E1Q4-F1
#
_cell.length_a   1.000
_cell.length_b   1.000
_cell.length_c   1.000
_cell.angle_alpha   90.00
_cell.angle_beta   90.00
_cell.angle_gamma   90.00
#
_symmetry.space_group_name_H-M   'P 1'
#
loop_
_entity.id
_entity.type
_entity.pdbx_description
1 polymer ?
#
loop_
_entity_poly.entity_id
_entity_poly.type
_entity_poly.pdbx_seq_one_letter_code
_entity_poly.pdbx_strand_id
1 'polypeptide(L)'
;MKKLLFIWLMLFGAFHSKAETNLKPDTVKKDSVKINKLNVKLNDLKAKLGDIQKQLPIDSLKLENTLGKSHDAQVKSRKRSEQAVGGDLDDAKLAAKEAKKAAKQTQEADDASRQMERDRKKVKDLLKQIKKAQEKLDKAQAVE
;
A
#
# COMPACT_ATOMS: atom_id res chain seq x y z
N MET A 1 21.13 4.66 -15.21
CA MET A 1 20.18 4.97 -14.12
C MET A 1 20.60 6.19 -13.27
N LYS A 2 21.14 7.26 -13.87
CA LYS A 2 21.56 8.48 -13.14
C LYS A 2 20.72 9.72 -13.45
N LYS A 3 19.76 9.61 -14.39
CA LYS A 3 18.96 10.74 -14.89
C LYS A 3 17.61 10.91 -14.19
N LEU A 4 17.20 9.97 -13.33
CA LEU A 4 15.94 10.03 -12.58
C LEU A 4 16.06 10.74 -11.23
N LEU A 5 17.27 11.07 -10.77
CA LEU A 5 17.52 11.73 -9.49
C LEU A 5 17.44 13.26 -9.55
N PHE A 6 17.42 13.87 -10.74
CA PHE A 6 17.45 15.32 -10.90
C PHE A 6 16.07 16.01 -10.81
N ILE A 7 14.97 15.27 -10.98
CA ILE A 7 13.61 15.84 -10.93
C ILE A 7 13.14 16.07 -9.48
N TRP A 8 13.75 15.41 -8.49
CA TRP A 8 13.38 15.57 -7.09
C TRP A 8 13.97 16.82 -6.41
N LEU A 9 14.97 17.46 -7.02
CA LEU A 9 15.69 18.59 -6.41
C LEU A 9 15.15 19.98 -6.80
N MET A 10 14.32 20.10 -7.85
CA MET A 10 13.77 21.40 -8.27
C MET A 10 12.49 21.84 -7.52
N LEU A 11 11.99 21.04 -6.57
CA LEU A 11 10.75 21.34 -5.83
C LEU A 11 10.97 22.10 -4.52
N PHE A 12 12.20 22.52 -4.21
CA PHE A 12 12.54 23.10 -2.89
C PHE A 12 13.01 24.57 -2.91
N GLY A 13 12.93 25.27 -4.04
CA GLY A 13 13.66 26.51 -4.23
C GLY A 13 12.87 27.68 -4.82
N ALA A 14 11.73 28.05 -4.25
CA ALA A 14 11.20 29.42 -4.34
C ALA A 14 9.94 29.53 -3.49
N PHE A 15 10.03 30.19 -2.33
CA PHE A 15 8.96 31.02 -1.74
C PHE A 15 9.54 31.70 -0.48
N HIS A 16 10.41 32.68 -0.71
CA HIS A 16 10.64 33.74 0.27
C HIS A 16 9.90 34.98 -0.24
N SER A 17 8.64 35.12 0.16
CA SER A 17 7.92 36.38 0.03
C SER A 17 7.61 36.86 1.44
N LYS A 18 8.24 37.98 1.82
CA LYS A 18 7.82 38.75 2.98
C LYS A 18 6.45 39.34 2.67
N ALA A 19 5.44 38.99 3.45
CA ALA A 19 4.17 39.70 3.49
C ALA A 19 4.07 40.40 4.85
N GLU A 20 4.15 41.73 4.83
CA GLU A 20 3.65 42.56 5.92
C GLU A 20 2.12 42.65 5.77
N THR A 21 1.35 42.15 6.74
CA THR A 21 -0.08 42.42 6.80
C THR A 21 -0.51 42.82 8.21
N ASN A 22 -1.07 44.03 8.28
CA ASN A 22 -1.84 44.53 9.41
C ASN A 22 -3.15 43.72 9.52
N LEU A 23 -3.12 42.62 10.28
CA LEU A 23 -4.30 41.80 10.56
C LEU A 23 -4.76 41.99 12.01
N LYS A 24 -6.08 42.09 12.21
CA LYS A 24 -6.70 42.09 13.55
C LYS A 24 -6.23 40.83 14.30
N PRO A 25 -5.72 40.94 15.53
CA PRO A 25 -5.02 39.84 16.21
C PRO A 25 -5.87 38.58 16.42
N ASP A 26 -7.21 38.69 16.39
CA ASP A 26 -8.13 37.57 16.58
C ASP A 26 -8.33 36.69 15.32
N THR A 27 -8.20 37.24 14.11
CA THR A 27 -8.28 36.44 12.87
C THR A 27 -7.00 35.64 12.66
N VAL A 28 -5.84 36.23 12.95
CA VAL A 28 -4.52 35.57 12.87
C VAL A 28 -4.45 34.32 13.77
N LYS A 29 -5.00 34.39 14.98
CA LYS A 29 -5.04 33.25 15.91
C LYS A 29 -5.93 32.11 15.42
N LYS A 30 -7.09 32.40 14.80
CA LYS A 30 -7.98 31.35 14.27
C LYS A 30 -7.41 30.67 13.01
N ASP A 31 -6.74 31.42 12.14
CA ASP A 31 -6.18 30.87 10.91
C ASP A 31 -4.90 30.08 11.17
N SER A 32 -4.03 30.53 12.09
CA SER A 32 -2.88 29.75 12.58
C SER A 32 -3.29 28.42 13.23
N VAL A 33 -4.39 28.37 14.00
CA VAL A 33 -4.92 27.11 14.57
C VAL A 33 -5.41 26.15 13.47
N LYS A 34 -6.06 26.66 12.42
CA LYS A 34 -6.51 25.83 11.28
C LYS A 34 -5.32 25.29 10.47
N ILE A 35 -4.32 26.12 10.21
CA ILE A 35 -3.09 25.73 9.52
C ILE A 35 -2.36 24.65 10.32
N ASN A 36 -2.23 24.81 11.65
CA ASN A 36 -1.63 23.79 12.50
C ASN A 36 -2.41 22.46 12.47
N LYS A 37 -3.74 22.50 12.52
CA LYS A 37 -4.56 21.27 12.41
C LYS A 37 -4.37 20.57 11.06
N LEU A 38 -4.27 21.33 9.97
CA LEU A 38 -3.99 20.78 8.63
C LEU A 38 -2.60 20.16 8.56
N ASN A 39 -1.58 20.82 9.11
CA ASN A 39 -0.21 20.29 9.20
C ASN A 39 -0.13 18.97 9.98
N VAL A 40 -0.77 18.91 11.16
CA VAL A 40 -0.83 17.67 11.95
C VAL A 40 -1.49 16.55 11.16
N LYS A 41 -2.63 16.84 10.51
CA LYS A 41 -3.32 15.85 9.68
C LYS A 41 -2.47 15.38 8.49
N LEU A 42 -1.73 16.29 7.86
CA LEU A 42 -0.86 15.97 6.73
C LEU A 42 0.30 15.08 7.17
N ASN A 43 0.88 15.35 8.34
CA ASN A 43 1.91 14.51 8.94
C ASN A 43 1.38 13.11 9.30
N ASP A 44 0.19 13.00 9.89
CA ASP A 44 -0.46 11.70 10.18
C ASP A 44 -0.72 10.89 8.89
N LEU A 45 -1.21 11.54 7.84
CA LEU A 45 -1.43 10.88 6.55
C LEU A 45 -0.12 10.43 5.90
N LYS A 46 0.95 11.24 5.99
CA LYS A 46 2.28 10.88 5.50
C LYS A 46 2.89 9.74 6.31
N ALA A 47 2.70 9.71 7.63
CA ALA A 47 3.15 8.62 8.49
C ALA A 47 2.48 7.30 8.09
N LYS A 48 1.14 7.30 7.97
CA LYS A 48 0.37 6.14 7.49
C LYS A 48 0.80 5.66 6.11
N LEU A 49 1.09 6.60 5.20
CA LEU A 49 1.62 6.27 3.88
C LEU A 49 2.99 5.58 3.99
N GLY A 50 3.88 6.11 4.82
CA GLY A 50 5.19 5.54 5.08
C GLY A 50 5.12 4.13 5.66
N ASP A 51 4.21 3.87 6.58
CA ASP A 51 4.02 2.53 7.17
C ASP A 51 3.56 1.51 6.13
N ILE A 52 2.60 1.88 5.29
CA ILE A 52 2.15 0.99 4.20
C ILE A 52 3.25 0.79 3.16
N GLN A 53 4.03 1.83 2.83
CA GLN A 53 5.16 1.70 1.91
C GLN A 53 6.24 0.74 2.42
N LYS A 54 6.46 0.66 3.73
CA LYS A 54 7.35 -0.34 4.35
C LYS A 54 6.76 -1.75 4.31
N GLN A 55 5.43 -1.87 4.40
CA GLN A 55 4.72 -3.15 4.39
C GLN A 55 4.60 -3.76 2.98
N LEU A 56 4.44 -2.94 1.94
CA LEU A 56 4.32 -3.39 0.55
C LEU A 56 5.38 -4.41 0.08
N PRO A 57 6.70 -4.20 0.30
CA PRO A 57 7.69 -5.20 -0.09
C PRO A 57 7.54 -6.52 0.68
N ILE A 58 7.14 -6.46 1.96
CA ILE A 58 6.90 -7.65 2.79
C ILE A 58 5.73 -8.44 2.23
N ASP A 59 4.62 -7.77 1.93
CA ASP A 59 3.42 -8.40 1.38
C ASP A 59 3.66 -8.93 -0.04
N SER A 60 4.47 -8.25 -0.84
CA SER A 60 4.89 -8.71 -2.17
C SER A 60 5.69 -10.02 -2.07
N LEU A 61 6.68 -10.08 -1.17
CA LEU A 61 7.47 -11.30 -0.94
C LEU A 61 6.60 -12.44 -0.41
N LYS A 62 5.65 -12.12 0.48
CA LYS A 62 4.68 -13.10 0.99
C LYS A 62 3.83 -13.67 -0.15
N LEU A 63 3.29 -12.82 -1.01
CA LEU A 63 2.50 -13.23 -2.17
C LEU A 63 3.30 -14.15 -3.08
N GLU A 64 4.52 -13.75 -3.46
CA GLU A 64 5.41 -14.55 -4.30
C GLU A 64 5.67 -15.94 -3.71
N ASN A 65 5.99 -16.00 -2.41
CA ASN A 65 6.21 -17.27 -1.71
C ASN A 65 4.95 -18.14 -1.70
N THR A 66 3.77 -17.57 -1.41
CA THR A 66 2.51 -18.31 -1.43
C THR A 66 2.12 -18.78 -2.83
N LEU A 67 2.40 -18.00 -3.88
CA LEU A 67 2.20 -18.41 -5.27
C LEU A 67 3.09 -19.59 -5.64
N GLY A 68 4.37 -19.55 -5.27
CA GLY A 68 5.29 -20.67 -5.47
C GLY A 68 4.79 -21.95 -4.80
N LYS A 69 4.40 -21.87 -3.51
CA LYS A 69 3.82 -23.00 -2.78
C LYS A 69 2.54 -23.53 -3.44
N SER A 70 1.63 -22.64 -3.80
CA SER A 70 0.39 -23.00 -4.50
C SER A 70 0.68 -23.73 -5.80
N HIS A 71 1.60 -23.23 -6.61
CA HIS A 71 2.00 -23.87 -7.86
C HIS A 71 2.56 -25.27 -7.62
N ASP A 72 3.51 -25.41 -6.69
CA ASP A 72 4.11 -26.71 -6.35
C ASP A 72 3.07 -27.73 -5.87
N ALA A 73 2.10 -27.31 -5.05
CA ALA A 73 1.05 -28.22 -4.61
C ALA A 73 0.05 -28.55 -5.70
N GLN A 74 -0.28 -27.62 -6.60
CA GLN A 74 -1.13 -27.94 -7.76
C GLN A 74 -0.43 -28.97 -8.67
N VAL A 75 0.87 -28.83 -8.92
CA VAL A 75 1.65 -29.81 -9.69
C VAL A 75 1.66 -31.18 -9.00
N LYS A 76 1.92 -31.22 -7.69
CA LYS A 76 1.91 -32.47 -6.91
C LYS A 76 0.52 -33.12 -6.88
N SER A 77 -0.52 -32.31 -6.66
CA SER A 77 -1.91 -32.76 -6.70
C SER A 77 -2.24 -33.38 -8.04
N ARG A 78 -1.90 -32.72 -9.15
CA ARG A 78 -2.14 -33.25 -10.50
C ARG A 78 -1.42 -34.57 -10.71
N LYS A 79 -0.13 -34.65 -10.39
CA LYS A 79 0.66 -35.88 -10.53
C LYS A 79 0.06 -37.04 -9.70
N ARG A 80 -0.38 -36.77 -8.47
CA ARG A 80 -1.02 -37.80 -7.62
C ARG A 80 -2.40 -38.21 -8.14
N SER A 81 -3.19 -37.27 -8.64
CA SER A 81 -4.47 -37.58 -9.29
C SER A 81 -4.28 -38.49 -10.50
N GLU A 82 -3.28 -38.23 -11.33
CA GLU A 82 -2.94 -39.08 -12.48
C GLU A 82 -2.53 -40.50 -12.03
N GLN A 83 -1.75 -40.62 -10.95
CA GLN A 83 -1.37 -41.93 -10.38
C GLN A 83 -2.55 -42.71 -9.79
N ALA A 84 -3.54 -42.02 -9.23
CA ALA A 84 -4.73 -42.65 -8.68
C ALA A 84 -5.67 -43.22 -9.77
N VAL A 85 -5.54 -42.79 -11.03
CA VAL A 85 -6.33 -43.35 -12.14
C VAL A 85 -5.84 -44.77 -12.43
N GLY A 86 -6.64 -45.76 -12.02
CA GLY A 86 -6.28 -47.18 -12.11
C GLY A 86 -5.39 -47.68 -10.96
N GLY A 87 -5.12 -46.83 -9.96
CA GLY A 87 -4.42 -47.17 -8.72
C GLY A 87 -5.35 -47.74 -7.66
N ASP A 88 -4.80 -47.98 -6.47
CA ASP A 88 -5.54 -48.54 -5.35
C ASP A 88 -6.21 -47.46 -4.48
N LEU A 89 -6.87 -47.92 -3.40
CA LEU A 89 -7.54 -47.03 -2.45
C LEU A 89 -6.55 -46.08 -1.75
N ASP A 90 -5.31 -46.49 -1.52
CA ASP A 90 -4.32 -45.68 -0.83
C ASP A 90 -3.76 -44.59 -1.74
N ASP A 91 -3.58 -44.88 -3.04
CA ASP A 91 -3.30 -43.87 -4.06
C ASP A 91 -4.40 -42.81 -4.12
N ALA A 92 -5.68 -43.23 -4.10
CA ALA A 92 -6.82 -42.31 -4.07
C ALA A 92 -6.82 -41.41 -2.82
N LYS A 93 -6.48 -41.96 -1.64
CA LYS A 93 -6.36 -41.17 -0.39
C LYS A 93 -5.22 -40.16 -0.48
N LEU A 94 -4.06 -40.56 -1.02
CA LEU A 94 -2.92 -39.67 -1.20
C LEU A 94 -3.24 -38.54 -2.18
N ALA A 95 -3.91 -38.85 -3.30
CA ALA A 95 -4.39 -37.86 -4.24
C ALA A 95 -5.36 -36.86 -3.59
N ALA A 96 -6.33 -37.35 -2.81
CA ALA A 96 -7.26 -36.49 -2.07
C ALA A 96 -6.55 -35.59 -1.04
N LYS A 97 -5.51 -36.09 -0.36
CA LYS A 97 -4.72 -35.31 0.60
C LYS A 97 -3.94 -34.19 -0.09
N GLU A 98 -3.27 -34.48 -1.20
CA GLU A 98 -2.54 -33.45 -1.97
C GLU A 98 -3.48 -32.45 -2.63
N ALA A 99 -4.67 -32.88 -3.08
CA ALA A 99 -5.70 -31.97 -3.59
C ALA A 99 -6.19 -30.98 -2.51
N LYS A 100 -6.44 -31.46 -1.29
CA LYS A 100 -6.79 -30.58 -0.14
C LYS A 100 -5.66 -29.60 0.18
N LYS A 101 -4.41 -30.06 0.11
CA LYS A 101 -3.24 -29.20 0.32
C LYS A 101 -3.11 -28.12 -0.76
N ALA A 102 -3.30 -28.49 -2.02
CA ALA A 102 -3.31 -27.55 -3.14
C ALA A 102 -4.40 -26.49 -2.96
N ALA A 103 -5.63 -26.90 -2.64
CA ALA A 103 -6.73 -25.97 -2.38
C ALA A 103 -6.39 -24.98 -1.25
N LYS A 104 -5.84 -25.47 -0.13
CA LYS A 104 -5.42 -24.60 0.98
C LYS A 104 -4.34 -23.60 0.56
N GLN A 105 -3.32 -24.05 -0.16
CA GLN A 105 -2.21 -23.18 -0.56
C GLN A 105 -2.61 -22.17 -1.64
N THR A 106 -3.54 -22.53 -2.52
CA THR A 106 -4.17 -21.58 -3.45
C THR A 106 -4.97 -20.53 -2.70
N GLN A 107 -5.74 -20.92 -1.69
CA GLN A 107 -6.47 -19.96 -0.85
C GLN A 107 -5.51 -19.00 -0.12
N GLU A 108 -4.40 -19.50 0.43
CA GLU A 108 -3.38 -18.66 1.07
C GLU A 108 -2.77 -17.63 0.08
N ALA A 109 -2.54 -18.04 -1.17
CA ALA A 109 -2.06 -17.15 -2.23
C ALA A 109 -3.10 -16.09 -2.61
N ASP A 110 -4.38 -16.47 -2.71
CA ASP A 110 -5.48 -15.55 -2.98
C ASP A 110 -5.62 -14.51 -1.86
N ASP A 111 -5.53 -14.93 -0.60
CA ASP A 111 -5.60 -14.03 0.55
C ASP A 111 -4.42 -13.05 0.59
N ALA A 112 -3.21 -13.51 0.25
CA ALA A 112 -2.03 -12.65 0.11
C ALA A 112 -2.20 -11.65 -1.05
N SER A 113 -2.78 -12.08 -2.17
CA SER A 113 -3.05 -11.24 -3.34
C SER A 113 -4.06 -10.13 -3.00
N ARG A 114 -5.16 -10.49 -2.34
CA ARG A 114 -6.17 -9.54 -1.86
C ARG A 114 -5.59 -8.56 -0.85
N GLN A 115 -4.67 -8.99 0.01
CA GLN A 115 -3.97 -8.10 0.93
C GLN A 115 -3.15 -7.05 0.18
N MET A 116 -2.36 -7.48 -0.80
CA MET A 116 -1.56 -6.58 -1.64
C MET A 116 -2.45 -5.55 -2.38
N GLU A 117 -3.60 -5.99 -2.90
CA GLU A 117 -4.56 -5.10 -3.54
C GLU A 117 -5.14 -4.07 -2.57
N ARG A 118 -5.53 -4.49 -1.36
CA ARG A 118 -6.01 -3.59 -0.31
C ARG A 118 -4.97 -2.52 0.02
N ASP A 119 -3.70 -2.89 0.14
CA ASP A 119 -2.66 -1.94 0.49
C ASP A 119 -2.33 -0.98 -0.65
N ARG A 120 -2.34 -1.43 -1.90
CA ARG A 120 -2.28 -0.54 -3.08
C ARG A 120 -3.43 0.46 -3.09
N LYS A 121 -4.65 0.01 -2.78
CA LYS A 121 -5.83 0.89 -2.70
C LYS A 121 -5.68 1.93 -1.59
N LYS A 122 -5.23 1.53 -0.39
CA LYS A 122 -4.95 2.46 0.70
C LYS A 122 -3.89 3.49 0.32
N VAL A 123 -2.81 3.11 -0.37
CA VAL A 123 -1.80 4.06 -0.85
C VAL A 123 -2.45 5.11 -1.76
N LYS A 124 -3.27 4.68 -2.73
CA LYS A 124 -3.98 5.59 -3.64
C LYS A 124 -4.90 6.55 -2.88
N ASP A 125 -5.65 6.03 -1.91
CA ASP A 125 -6.58 6.83 -1.11
C ASP A 125 -5.83 7.82 -0.20
N LEU A 126 -4.73 7.40 0.43
CA LEU A 126 -3.89 8.29 1.24
C LEU A 126 -3.25 9.38 0.39
N LEU A 127 -2.73 9.07 -0.80
CA LEU A 127 -2.20 10.09 -1.73
C LEU A 127 -3.27 11.12 -2.11
N LYS A 128 -4.50 10.67 -2.37
CA LYS A 128 -5.63 11.56 -2.65
C LYS A 128 -5.95 12.46 -1.46
N GLN A 129 -5.91 11.92 -0.24
CA GLN A 129 -6.14 12.70 0.98
C GLN A 129 -5.02 13.70 1.25
N ILE A 130 -3.76 13.31 1.06
CA ILE A 130 -2.59 14.18 1.18
C ILE A 130 -2.71 15.35 0.19
N LYS A 131 -3.02 15.06 -1.09
CA LYS A 131 -3.22 16.11 -2.09
C LYS A 131 -4.31 17.10 -1.69
N LYS A 132 -5.47 16.60 -1.25
CA LYS A 132 -6.57 17.45 -0.75
C LYS A 132 -6.19 18.26 0.49
N ALA A 133 -5.38 17.70 1.39
CA ALA A 133 -4.91 18.40 2.58
C ALA A 133 -3.91 19.50 2.22
N GLN A 134 -3.00 19.21 1.28
CA GLN A 134 -2.04 20.18 0.75
C GLN A 134 -2.76 21.34 0.04
N GLU A 135 -3.69 21.05 -0.87
CA GLU A 135 -4.49 22.10 -1.54
C GLU A 135 -5.26 23.00 -0.56
N LYS A 136 -5.75 22.43 0.55
CA LYS A 136 -6.41 23.21 1.60
C LYS A 136 -5.43 24.07 2.39
N LEU A 137 -4.23 23.55 2.62
CA LEU A 137 -3.17 24.25 3.32
C LEU A 137 -2.64 25.40 2.47
N ASP A 138 -2.36 25.15 1.19
CA ASP A 138 -1.92 26.18 0.23
C ASP A 138 -2.96 27.30 0.12
N LYS A 139 -4.26 26.96 0.06
CA LYS A 139 -5.34 27.96 0.08
C LYS A 139 -5.43 28.74 1.40
N ALA A 140 -5.15 28.10 2.54
CA ALA A 140 -5.17 28.78 3.83
C ALA A 140 -3.97 29.72 4.00
N GLN A 141 -2.83 29.40 3.36
CA GLN A 141 -1.61 30.21 3.36
C GLN A 141 -1.60 31.29 2.27
N ALA A 142 -2.30 31.10 1.14
CA ALA A 142 -2.43 32.10 0.08
C ALA A 142 -3.49 33.19 0.38
N VAL A 143 -4.22 33.05 1.49
CA VAL A 143 -5.16 34.06 2.01
C VAL A 143 -4.50 34.94 3.10
N GLU A 144 -3.25 34.64 3.50
CA GLU A 144 -2.34 35.57 4.19
C GLU A 144 -1.70 36.56 3.22
#